data_AF-A0A2H9QN68-F1
#
_entry.id   AF-A0A2H9QN68-F1
#
_cell.length_a   1.000
_cell.length_b   1.000
_cell.length_c   1.000
_cell.angle_alpha   90.00
_cell.angle_beta   90.00
_cell.angle_gamma   90.00
#
_symmetry.space_group_name_H-M   'P 1'
#
loop_
_entity.id
_entity.type
_entity.pdbx_description
1 polymer ?
#
loop_
_entity_poly.entity_id
_entity_poly.type
_entity_poly.pdbx_seq_one_letter_code
_entity_poly.pdbx_strand_id
1 'polypeptide(L)'
;MEKQINNYLAEKVKLCSFDELSNKGFVINYDKTKKAEVKTEILDNKINLAIRYPIEISVGDETRKVNFHSVAIDSGLGSSYELANKIYSKEKNSLFLENYTRDVLVLYLPNNDVEISCKDLTWNVEDVKKNFKQALEANIPFIKLLGNYYSLSKFENKYFVTRLDEDITNKNINFVYSSSWPMNFEVWPSDNGIMVAEAIGLQEEFKALGFCIVPYHFVYDAHFPVLIQITNEKGEMFQFPVIVSIDKSVPKKANVGEVEVIENEICHYKNQEGIVNTYDEIGNPLENVKIRYKCISSICNIGETVLENNKASLNALFPKCVNGFLIAEKDGYMQRKIQLSSDSAFSTNLVLMKLNKLDFEIKVFEDGKERILKDDEEAIISFISENYKTTVFYPEQKEIELIPDIYEVKAYVFKKGNLELPDKTTQICVDVPAVGIAGIIGQTREECFEMSLPSQ
;
A
#
# COMPACT_ATOMS: atom_id res chain seq x y z
N MET A 1 20.28 -9.01 -22.03
CA MET A 1 21.47 -9.22 -21.17
C MET A 1 22.76 -9.33 -21.97
N GLU A 2 22.91 -10.31 -22.87
CA GLU A 2 24.16 -10.53 -23.65
C GLU A 2 24.66 -9.27 -24.37
N LYS A 3 23.75 -8.50 -25.01
CA LYS A 3 24.10 -7.23 -25.65
C LYS A 3 24.70 -6.21 -24.68
N GLN A 4 24.22 -6.15 -23.44
CA GLN A 4 24.76 -5.25 -22.42
C GLN A 4 26.16 -5.69 -21.98
N ILE A 5 26.39 -7.00 -21.82
CA ILE A 5 27.72 -7.56 -21.54
C ILE A 5 28.68 -7.26 -22.71
N ASN A 6 28.24 -7.46 -23.96
CA ASN A 6 29.02 -7.13 -25.15
C ASN A 6 29.45 -5.66 -25.15
N ASN A 7 28.51 -4.75 -24.93
CA ASN A 7 28.78 -3.31 -24.90
C ASN A 7 29.74 -2.93 -23.77
N TYR A 8 29.51 -3.46 -22.56
CA TYR A 8 30.37 -3.22 -21.41
C TYR A 8 31.81 -3.69 -21.67
N LEU A 9 31.98 -4.93 -22.13
CA LEU A 9 33.30 -5.49 -22.40
C LEU A 9 34.00 -4.79 -23.57
N ALA A 10 33.26 -4.43 -24.63
CA ALA A 10 33.82 -3.71 -25.78
C ALA A 10 34.49 -2.37 -25.37
N GLU A 11 34.01 -1.75 -24.30
CA GLU A 11 34.58 -0.51 -23.75
C GLU A 11 35.66 -0.74 -22.69
N LYS A 12 35.57 -1.82 -21.93
CA LYS A 12 36.45 -2.08 -20.78
C LYS A 12 37.69 -2.90 -21.11
N VAL A 13 37.70 -3.69 -22.19
CA VAL A 13 38.85 -4.52 -22.59
C VAL A 13 40.15 -3.72 -22.76
N LYS A 14 40.06 -2.46 -23.21
CA LYS A 14 41.23 -1.57 -23.33
C LYS A 14 41.88 -1.19 -21.98
N LEU A 15 41.18 -1.42 -20.86
CA LEU A 15 41.63 -1.13 -19.49
C LEU A 15 42.28 -2.35 -18.81
N CYS A 16 42.34 -3.51 -19.48
CA CYS A 16 43.02 -4.68 -18.91
C CYS A 16 44.50 -4.37 -18.63
N SER A 17 44.96 -4.72 -17.44
CA SER A 17 46.38 -4.69 -17.08
C SER A 17 47.07 -5.97 -17.56
N PHE A 18 48.31 -5.83 -18.00
CA PHE A 18 49.19 -6.92 -18.41
C PHE A 18 50.45 -7.00 -17.54
N ASP A 19 50.44 -6.38 -16.36
CA ASP A 19 51.62 -6.23 -15.51
C ASP A 19 52.23 -7.58 -15.12
N GLU A 20 51.41 -8.61 -14.89
CA GLU A 20 51.89 -9.97 -14.61
C GLU A 20 52.70 -10.58 -15.77
N LEU A 21 52.31 -10.29 -17.01
CA LEU A 21 53.03 -10.74 -18.20
C LEU A 21 54.29 -9.89 -18.42
N SER A 22 54.19 -8.59 -18.20
CA SER A 22 55.34 -7.68 -18.26
C SER A 22 56.44 -8.04 -17.25
N ASN A 23 56.08 -8.41 -16.03
CA ASN A 23 57.02 -8.87 -15.00
C ASN A 23 57.73 -10.18 -15.35
N LYS A 24 57.17 -10.97 -16.29
CA LYS A 24 57.78 -12.20 -16.83
C LYS A 24 58.59 -11.96 -18.11
N GLY A 25 58.77 -10.70 -18.53
CA GLY A 25 59.55 -10.32 -19.71
C GLY A 25 58.76 -10.26 -21.02
N PHE A 26 57.43 -10.33 -20.97
CA PHE A 26 56.59 -10.18 -22.16
C PHE A 26 56.28 -8.70 -22.45
N VAL A 27 56.44 -8.29 -23.71
CA VAL A 27 56.01 -6.97 -24.20
C VAL A 27 54.69 -7.14 -24.94
N ILE A 28 53.66 -6.39 -24.54
CA ILE A 28 52.31 -6.49 -25.09
C ILE A 28 51.91 -5.19 -25.78
N ASN A 29 51.75 -5.25 -27.09
CA ASN A 29 51.36 -4.12 -27.94
C ASN A 29 49.94 -4.33 -28.48
N TYR A 30 49.09 -3.32 -28.30
CA TYR A 30 47.70 -3.37 -28.76
C TYR A 30 47.14 -1.96 -29.01
N ASP A 31 46.18 -1.87 -29.93
CA ASP A 31 45.58 -0.61 -30.34
C ASP A 31 44.49 -0.17 -29.36
N LYS A 32 44.84 0.72 -28.43
CA LYS A 32 43.93 1.27 -27.42
C LYS A 32 42.82 2.14 -28.00
N THR A 33 42.93 2.57 -29.27
CA THR A 33 41.93 3.41 -29.94
C THR A 33 40.80 2.59 -30.56
N LYS A 34 41.03 1.29 -30.81
CA LYS A 34 40.02 0.39 -31.38
C LYS A 34 39.10 -0.18 -30.30
N LYS A 35 37.81 -0.27 -30.63
CA LYS A 35 36.83 -1.03 -29.84
C LYS A 35 36.99 -2.52 -30.13
N ALA A 36 36.89 -3.35 -29.08
CA ALA A 36 36.85 -4.80 -29.25
C ALA A 36 35.48 -5.22 -29.79
N GLU A 37 35.46 -6.23 -30.67
CA GLU A 37 34.20 -6.90 -31.03
C GLU A 37 33.99 -8.04 -30.02
N VAL A 38 32.85 -8.02 -29.33
CA VAL A 38 32.55 -9.00 -28.28
C VAL A 38 31.25 -9.71 -28.63
N LYS A 39 31.30 -11.05 -28.59
CA LYS A 39 30.13 -11.92 -28.62
C LYS A 39 30.07 -12.71 -27.33
N THR A 40 29.00 -12.48 -26.57
CA THR A 40 28.63 -13.25 -25.38
C THR A 40 27.54 -14.24 -25.77
N GLU A 41 27.66 -15.46 -25.27
CA GLU A 41 26.63 -16.49 -25.29
C GLU A 41 26.46 -17.01 -23.85
N ILE A 42 25.26 -16.83 -23.30
CA ILE A 42 24.92 -17.30 -21.96
C ILE A 42 24.24 -18.66 -22.09
N LEU A 43 24.91 -19.70 -21.61
CA LEU A 43 24.38 -21.05 -21.48
C LEU A 43 23.96 -21.30 -20.01
N ASP A 44 23.31 -22.44 -19.77
CA ASP A 44 22.76 -22.78 -18.44
C ASP A 44 23.77 -22.69 -17.30
N ASN A 45 24.98 -23.21 -17.54
CA ASN A 45 26.04 -23.34 -16.54
C ASN A 45 27.35 -22.66 -16.95
N LYS A 46 27.38 -21.97 -18.09
CA LYS A 46 28.58 -21.29 -18.59
C LYS A 46 28.24 -20.03 -19.36
N ILE A 47 29.16 -19.06 -19.33
CA ILE A 47 29.13 -17.90 -20.21
C ILE A 47 30.34 -17.99 -21.14
N ASN A 48 30.07 -18.11 -22.43
CA ASN A 48 31.09 -18.10 -23.46
C ASN A 48 31.30 -16.68 -23.96
N LEU A 49 32.54 -16.21 -23.90
CA LEU A 49 32.96 -14.94 -24.45
C LEU A 49 33.89 -15.20 -25.63
N ALA A 50 33.57 -14.61 -26.78
CA ALA A 50 34.46 -14.52 -27.92
C ALA A 50 34.78 -13.04 -28.17
N ILE A 51 36.05 -12.68 -27.99
CA ILE A 51 36.54 -11.31 -28.10
C ILE A 51 37.51 -11.24 -29.26
N ARG A 52 37.21 -10.42 -30.26
CA ARG A 52 38.15 -10.07 -31.31
C ARG A 52 38.84 -8.76 -30.95
N TYR A 53 40.07 -8.89 -30.47
CA TYR A 53 40.90 -7.76 -30.10
C TYR A 53 42.37 -8.11 -30.39
N PRO A 54 42.92 -7.66 -31.53
CA PRO A 54 44.29 -7.99 -31.90
C PRO A 54 45.32 -7.48 -30.90
N ILE A 55 46.11 -8.40 -30.35
CA ILE A 55 47.22 -8.12 -29.44
C ILE A 55 48.48 -8.76 -30.03
N GLU A 56 49.59 -8.05 -29.97
CA GLU A 56 50.92 -8.52 -30.33
C GLU A 56 51.73 -8.73 -29.05
N ILE A 57 52.32 -9.92 -28.92
CA ILE A 57 53.07 -10.36 -27.74
C ILE A 57 54.49 -10.71 -28.20
N SER A 58 55.49 -10.11 -27.56
CA SER A 58 56.91 -10.35 -27.85
C SER A 58 57.67 -10.79 -26.60
N VAL A 59 58.58 -11.76 -26.77
CA VAL A 59 59.51 -12.23 -25.73
C VAL A 59 60.83 -12.62 -26.37
N GLY A 60 61.93 -11.97 -25.98
CA GLY A 60 63.21 -12.09 -26.69
C GLY A 60 63.04 -11.70 -28.17
N ASP A 61 63.42 -12.60 -29.07
CA ASP A 61 63.31 -12.41 -30.53
C ASP A 61 62.01 -12.98 -31.13
N GLU A 62 61.16 -13.63 -30.31
CA GLU A 62 59.90 -14.19 -30.77
C GLU A 62 58.75 -13.17 -30.66
N THR A 63 57.95 -13.06 -31.71
CA THR A 63 56.74 -12.23 -31.73
C THR A 63 55.56 -13.03 -32.27
N ARG A 64 54.41 -12.94 -31.59
CA ARG A 64 53.15 -13.56 -32.01
C ARG A 64 51.99 -12.58 -31.93
N LYS A 65 51.12 -12.64 -32.93
CA LYS A 65 49.87 -11.89 -32.97
C LYS A 65 48.68 -12.79 -32.63
N VAL A 66 47.91 -12.39 -31.63
CA VAL A 66 46.69 -13.09 -31.18
C VAL A 66 45.49 -12.20 -31.50
N ASN A 67 44.67 -12.62 -32.46
CA ASN A 67 43.52 -11.83 -32.93
C ASN A 67 42.22 -12.11 -32.16
N PHE A 68 42.07 -13.35 -31.68
CA PHE A 68 40.84 -13.87 -31.08
C PHE A 68 41.15 -14.43 -29.70
N HIS A 69 40.32 -14.06 -28.74
CA HIS A 69 40.40 -14.51 -27.35
C HIS A 69 39.08 -15.16 -27.01
N SER A 70 39.13 -16.34 -26.38
CA SER A 70 37.94 -17.04 -25.92
C SER A 70 38.09 -17.37 -24.44
N VAL A 71 37.04 -17.07 -23.68
CA VAL A 71 36.96 -17.37 -22.26
C VAL A 71 35.62 -18.04 -22.01
N ALA A 72 35.65 -19.16 -21.29
CA ALA A 72 34.46 -19.81 -20.77
C ALA A 72 34.44 -19.60 -19.25
N ILE A 73 33.44 -18.86 -18.78
CA ILE A 73 33.24 -18.58 -17.35
C ILE A 73 32.22 -19.60 -16.83
N ASP A 74 32.58 -20.33 -15.77
CA ASP A 74 31.66 -21.23 -15.10
C ASP A 74 30.63 -20.39 -14.31
N SER A 75 29.38 -20.35 -14.75
CA SER A 75 28.33 -19.51 -14.14
C SER A 75 26.93 -20.05 -14.43
N GLY A 76 26.08 -20.13 -13.41
CA GLY A 76 24.68 -20.56 -13.50
C GLY A 76 23.71 -19.43 -13.88
N LEU A 77 24.19 -18.32 -14.44
CA LEU A 77 23.37 -17.17 -14.84
C LEU A 77 22.27 -17.55 -15.83
N GLY A 78 22.59 -18.35 -16.86
CA GLY A 78 21.62 -18.76 -17.88
C GLY A 78 20.46 -19.55 -17.28
N SER A 79 20.76 -20.57 -16.47
CA SER A 79 19.72 -21.39 -15.84
C SER A 79 18.92 -20.66 -14.77
N SER A 80 19.47 -19.58 -14.21
CA SER A 80 18.77 -18.68 -13.27
C SER A 80 17.84 -17.73 -14.02
N TYR A 81 18.27 -17.21 -15.17
CA TYR A 81 17.46 -16.37 -16.05
C TYR A 81 16.27 -17.13 -16.65
N GLU A 82 16.49 -18.36 -17.12
CA GLU A 82 15.39 -19.22 -17.60
C GLU A 82 14.36 -19.51 -16.52
N LEU A 83 14.82 -19.80 -15.30
CA LEU A 83 13.92 -19.96 -14.15
C LEU A 83 13.18 -18.65 -13.83
N ALA A 84 13.84 -17.51 -13.84
CA ALA A 84 13.20 -16.21 -13.66
C ALA A 84 12.08 -15.97 -14.68
N ASN A 85 12.30 -16.29 -15.96
CA ASN A 85 11.27 -16.20 -17.00
C ASN A 85 10.08 -17.13 -16.73
N LYS A 86 10.33 -18.36 -16.26
CA LYS A 86 9.28 -19.30 -15.86
C LYS A 86 8.45 -18.75 -14.70
N ILE A 87 9.10 -18.22 -13.65
CA ILE A 87 8.43 -17.61 -12.49
C ILE A 87 7.61 -16.40 -12.91
N TYR A 88 8.19 -15.49 -13.69
CA TYR A 88 7.51 -14.31 -14.20
C TYR A 88 6.28 -14.67 -15.05
N SER A 89 6.43 -15.66 -15.93
CA SER A 89 5.32 -16.14 -16.78
C SER A 89 4.22 -16.79 -15.95
N LYS A 90 4.59 -17.59 -14.93
CA LYS A 90 3.63 -18.17 -13.99
C LYS A 90 2.86 -17.09 -13.25
N GLU A 91 3.56 -16.09 -12.73
CA GLU A 91 2.94 -14.99 -12.01
C GLU A 91 1.97 -14.22 -12.90
N LYS A 92 2.40 -13.80 -14.09
CA LYS A 92 1.55 -13.13 -15.07
C LYS A 92 0.27 -13.90 -15.43
N ASN A 93 0.31 -15.23 -15.41
CA ASN A 93 -0.81 -16.08 -15.80
C ASN A 93 -1.72 -16.46 -14.63
N SER A 94 -1.17 -16.66 -13.45
CA SER A 94 -1.91 -17.17 -12.28
C SER A 94 -2.18 -16.14 -11.19
N LEU A 95 -1.49 -15.01 -11.21
CA LEU A 95 -1.59 -13.93 -10.23
C LEU A 95 -1.39 -14.42 -8.81
N PHE A 96 -0.39 -15.28 -8.58
CA PHE A 96 -0.28 -15.95 -7.29
C PHE A 96 0.15 -14.95 -6.21
N LEU A 97 1.03 -13.98 -6.52
CA LEU A 97 1.37 -12.94 -5.54
C LEU A 97 0.16 -12.04 -5.25
N GLU A 98 -0.65 -11.68 -6.24
CA GLU A 98 -1.89 -10.92 -5.99
C GLU A 98 -2.89 -11.73 -5.17
N ASN A 99 -3.04 -13.02 -5.42
CA ASN A 99 -3.96 -13.87 -4.65
C ASN A 99 -3.53 -13.94 -3.17
N TYR A 100 -2.25 -14.18 -2.89
CA TYR A 100 -1.75 -14.14 -1.51
C TYR A 100 -1.88 -12.74 -0.89
N THR A 101 -1.64 -11.69 -1.68
CA THR A 101 -1.79 -10.30 -1.23
C THR A 101 -3.23 -9.98 -0.88
N ARG A 102 -4.21 -10.45 -1.67
CA ARG A 102 -5.63 -10.30 -1.35
C ARG A 102 -5.95 -10.96 -0.02
N ASP A 103 -5.39 -12.11 0.27
CA ASP A 103 -5.68 -12.80 1.53
C ASP A 103 -5.04 -12.05 2.71
N VAL A 104 -3.85 -11.47 2.56
CA VAL A 104 -3.27 -10.53 3.53
C VAL A 104 -4.15 -9.28 3.70
N LEU A 105 -4.67 -8.72 2.61
CA LEU A 105 -5.56 -7.56 2.67
C LEU A 105 -6.84 -7.90 3.45
N VAL A 106 -7.46 -9.05 3.14
CA VAL A 106 -8.70 -9.49 3.78
C VAL A 106 -8.52 -9.78 5.27
N LEU A 107 -7.36 -10.32 5.66
CA LEU A 107 -7.09 -10.70 7.04
C LEU A 107 -6.67 -9.53 7.94
N TYR A 108 -6.01 -8.52 7.38
CA TYR A 108 -5.35 -7.48 8.19
C TYR A 108 -5.99 -6.09 8.03
N LEU A 109 -6.85 -5.87 7.03
CA LEU A 109 -7.48 -4.57 6.78
C LEU A 109 -9.01 -4.62 6.95
N PRO A 110 -9.65 -3.52 7.39
CA PRO A 110 -11.10 -3.46 7.48
C PRO A 110 -11.71 -3.49 6.08
N ASN A 111 -12.32 -4.60 5.67
CA ASN A 111 -12.93 -4.73 4.35
C ASN A 111 -14.45 -4.77 4.43
N ASN A 112 -15.04 -5.95 4.62
CA ASN A 112 -16.45 -6.23 4.62
C ASN A 112 -16.77 -7.01 5.88
N ASP A 113 -17.32 -6.33 6.87
CA ASP A 113 -17.72 -6.99 8.11
C ASP A 113 -18.90 -6.26 8.75
N VAL A 114 -19.41 -6.86 9.83
CA VAL A 114 -20.45 -6.29 10.67
C VAL A 114 -20.00 -6.42 12.12
N GLU A 115 -19.77 -5.30 12.77
CA GLU A 115 -19.41 -5.28 14.20
C GLU A 115 -20.66 -5.04 15.06
N ILE A 116 -20.82 -5.78 16.16
CA ILE A 116 -21.88 -5.50 17.14
C ILE A 116 -21.43 -4.30 17.99
N SER A 117 -21.83 -3.11 17.55
CA SER A 117 -21.49 -1.86 18.21
C SER A 117 -22.56 -0.80 17.94
N CYS A 118 -22.85 0.01 18.96
CA CYS A 118 -23.68 1.21 18.81
C CYS A 118 -22.83 2.47 18.53
N LYS A 119 -21.51 2.31 18.34
CA LYS A 119 -20.56 3.37 17.99
C LYS A 119 -20.21 3.29 16.52
N ASP A 120 -20.13 4.44 15.86
CA ASP A 120 -19.48 4.51 14.55
C ASP A 120 -18.01 4.10 14.67
N LEU A 121 -17.50 3.44 13.63
CA LEU A 121 -16.11 3.02 13.54
C LEU A 121 -15.36 3.93 12.59
N THR A 122 -14.14 4.29 12.95
CA THR A 122 -13.28 5.18 12.15
C THR A 122 -11.86 4.67 12.07
N TRP A 123 -11.23 4.78 10.90
CA TRP A 123 -9.83 4.39 10.69
C TRP A 123 -9.06 5.48 9.95
N ASN A 124 -7.80 5.71 10.36
CA ASN A 124 -6.87 6.56 9.62
C ASN A 124 -6.26 5.78 8.46
N VAL A 125 -6.34 6.32 7.24
CA VAL A 125 -5.88 5.64 6.02
C VAL A 125 -4.37 5.38 6.03
N GLU A 126 -3.55 6.27 6.61
CA GLU A 126 -2.10 6.07 6.68
C GLU A 126 -1.72 4.97 7.68
N ASP A 127 -2.45 4.84 8.79
CA ASP A 127 -2.27 3.74 9.73
C ASP A 127 -2.69 2.40 9.11
N VAL A 128 -3.80 2.37 8.37
CA VAL A 128 -4.25 1.19 7.61
C VAL A 128 -3.19 0.80 6.57
N LYS A 129 -2.66 1.76 5.81
CA LYS A 129 -1.58 1.54 4.85
C LYS A 129 -0.33 1.00 5.53
N LYS A 130 0.08 1.58 6.66
CA LYS A 130 1.25 1.13 7.43
C LYS A 130 1.08 -0.31 7.91
N ASN A 131 -0.09 -0.65 8.46
CA ASN A 131 -0.41 -2.00 8.91
C ASN A 131 -0.38 -2.98 7.73
N PHE A 132 -0.90 -2.59 6.56
CA PHE A 132 -0.83 -3.40 5.36
C PHE A 132 0.62 -3.71 4.95
N LYS A 133 1.50 -2.69 4.91
CA LYS A 133 2.91 -2.87 4.57
C LYS A 133 3.62 -3.81 5.54
N GLN A 134 3.35 -3.69 6.84
CA GLN A 134 3.90 -4.59 7.86
C GLN A 134 3.40 -6.03 7.70
N ALA A 135 2.10 -6.19 7.40
CA ALA A 135 1.53 -7.51 7.13
C ALA A 135 2.17 -8.15 5.89
N LEU A 136 2.37 -7.39 4.80
CA LEU A 136 3.05 -7.89 3.62
C LEU A 136 4.50 -8.29 3.89
N GLU A 137 5.25 -7.47 4.64
CA GLU A 137 6.64 -7.78 5.02
C GLU A 137 6.74 -9.06 5.86
N ALA A 138 5.75 -9.30 6.72
CA ALA A 138 5.66 -10.53 7.49
C ALA A 138 5.22 -11.75 6.65
N ASN A 139 4.36 -11.59 5.66
CA ASN A 139 3.71 -12.73 4.97
C ASN A 139 4.36 -13.12 3.63
N ILE A 140 4.82 -12.16 2.82
CA ILE A 140 5.42 -12.44 1.49
C ILE A 140 6.60 -13.43 1.55
N PRO A 141 7.52 -13.38 2.54
CA PRO A 141 8.64 -14.31 2.62
C PRO A 141 8.26 -15.79 2.83
N PHE A 142 7.02 -16.07 3.27
CA PHE A 142 6.51 -17.43 3.43
C PHE A 142 6.14 -18.09 2.11
N ILE A 143 5.94 -17.32 1.05
CA ILE A 143 5.66 -17.85 -0.29
C ILE A 143 6.85 -18.69 -0.76
N LYS A 144 6.56 -19.88 -1.28
CA LYS A 144 7.54 -20.81 -1.85
C LYS A 144 7.05 -21.35 -3.19
N LEU A 145 8.01 -21.69 -4.05
CA LEU A 145 7.76 -22.53 -5.21
C LEU A 145 8.07 -23.99 -4.88
N LEU A 146 7.26 -24.93 -5.34
CA LEU A 146 7.45 -26.37 -5.08
C LEU A 146 8.88 -26.81 -5.43
N GLY A 147 9.57 -27.45 -4.49
CA GLY A 147 10.98 -27.83 -4.64
C GLY A 147 11.60 -28.40 -3.37
N ASN A 148 12.89 -28.72 -3.42
CA ASN A 148 13.62 -29.41 -2.35
C ASN A 148 14.47 -28.48 -1.45
N TYR A 149 14.28 -27.16 -1.54
CA TYR A 149 15.10 -26.14 -0.89
C TYR A 149 14.48 -25.57 0.41
N TYR A 150 13.38 -26.17 0.87
CA TYR A 150 12.71 -25.81 2.12
C TYR A 150 12.07 -27.05 2.75
N SER A 151 11.74 -26.95 4.04
CA SER A 151 10.94 -27.93 4.77
C SER A 151 9.72 -27.25 5.37
N LEU A 152 8.54 -27.84 5.19
CA LEU A 152 7.33 -27.36 5.82
C LEU A 152 7.25 -27.91 7.24
N SER A 153 7.21 -27.02 8.23
CA SER A 153 7.06 -27.40 9.64
C SER A 153 5.63 -27.83 9.98
N LYS A 154 4.62 -27.33 9.24
CA LYS A 154 3.19 -27.56 9.44
C LYS A 154 2.51 -27.87 8.12
N PHE A 155 1.46 -28.69 8.13
CA PHE A 155 0.76 -29.10 6.91
C PHE A 155 0.07 -27.90 6.23
N GLU A 156 -0.47 -26.99 7.03
CA GLU A 156 -1.16 -25.75 6.62
C GLU A 156 -0.24 -24.85 5.78
N ASN A 157 1.08 -24.89 6.00
CA ASN A 157 2.04 -24.10 5.25
C ASN A 157 2.09 -24.48 3.75
N LYS A 158 1.49 -25.60 3.34
CA LYS A 158 1.28 -25.94 1.92
C LYS A 158 0.47 -24.87 1.19
N TYR A 159 -0.35 -24.11 1.89
CA TYR A 159 -1.10 -22.99 1.33
C TYR A 159 -0.16 -21.97 0.64
N PHE A 160 1.03 -21.71 1.21
CA PHE A 160 2.01 -20.76 0.66
C PHE A 160 2.88 -21.35 -0.46
N VAL A 161 2.61 -22.59 -0.91
CA VAL A 161 3.41 -23.27 -1.92
C VAL A 161 2.71 -23.21 -3.27
N THR A 162 3.32 -22.51 -4.23
CA THR A 162 2.90 -22.49 -5.63
C THR A 162 3.69 -23.50 -6.46
N ARG A 163 3.02 -24.17 -7.41
CA ARG A 163 3.65 -25.13 -8.32
C ARG A 163 3.95 -24.49 -9.69
N LEU A 164 5.19 -24.68 -10.15
CA LEU A 164 5.59 -24.53 -11.55
C LEU A 164 5.43 -25.86 -12.28
N ASP A 165 5.58 -25.87 -13.61
CA ASP A 165 5.48 -27.10 -14.41
C ASP A 165 6.55 -28.15 -14.04
N GLU A 166 7.62 -27.71 -13.36
CA GLU A 166 8.72 -28.53 -12.88
C GLU A 166 9.06 -28.18 -11.43
N ASP A 167 9.48 -29.18 -10.65
CA ASP A 167 9.95 -28.97 -9.28
C ASP A 167 11.33 -28.30 -9.26
N ILE A 168 11.49 -27.33 -8.37
CA ILE A 168 12.75 -26.63 -8.19
C ILE A 168 13.73 -27.49 -7.42
N THR A 169 14.87 -27.77 -8.05
CA THR A 169 15.99 -28.50 -7.47
C THR A 169 17.25 -27.65 -7.47
N ASN A 170 18.06 -27.79 -6.40
CA ASN A 170 19.39 -27.18 -6.26
C ASN A 170 19.43 -25.64 -6.41
N LYS A 171 18.30 -24.97 -6.16
CA LYS A 171 18.16 -23.51 -6.20
C LYS A 171 17.32 -23.05 -5.01
N ASN A 172 17.72 -21.97 -4.37
CA ASN A 172 16.96 -21.32 -3.31
C ASN A 172 16.21 -20.12 -3.89
N ILE A 173 14.92 -20.01 -3.59
CA ILE A 173 14.07 -18.94 -4.08
C ILE A 173 13.46 -18.19 -2.89
N ASN A 174 13.64 -16.88 -2.88
CA ASN A 174 13.06 -15.99 -1.88
C ASN A 174 12.19 -14.92 -2.54
N PHE A 175 11.05 -14.66 -1.92
CA PHE A 175 10.18 -13.52 -2.21
C PHE A 175 10.39 -12.51 -1.10
N VAL A 176 10.72 -11.28 -1.45
CA VAL A 176 11.07 -10.24 -0.49
C VAL A 176 10.20 -9.03 -0.72
N TYR A 177 9.64 -8.51 0.36
CA TYR A 177 8.99 -7.21 0.43
C TYR A 177 9.58 -6.44 1.61
N SER A 178 9.74 -5.12 1.46
CA SER A 178 10.14 -4.24 2.56
C SER A 178 9.08 -3.18 2.78
N SER A 179 8.70 -2.96 4.04
CA SER A 179 7.77 -1.88 4.40
C SER A 179 8.33 -0.48 4.12
N SER A 180 9.63 -0.34 3.84
CA SER A 180 10.24 0.91 3.38
C SER A 180 10.03 1.20 1.89
N TRP A 181 9.63 0.21 1.09
CA TRP A 181 9.46 0.39 -0.36
C TRP A 181 8.22 1.21 -0.71
N PRO A 182 8.21 1.93 -1.85
CA PRO A 182 7.05 2.70 -2.29
C PRO A 182 5.85 1.79 -2.53
N MET A 183 4.66 2.30 -2.20
CA MET A 183 3.38 1.66 -2.44
C MET A 183 2.33 2.72 -2.78
N ASN A 184 1.66 2.54 -3.91
CA ASN A 184 0.40 3.22 -4.19
C ASN A 184 -0.71 2.48 -3.43
N PHE A 185 -1.50 3.21 -2.64
CA PHE A 185 -2.53 2.66 -1.78
C PHE A 185 -3.70 3.64 -1.71
N GLU A 186 -4.88 3.19 -2.12
CA GLU A 186 -6.11 3.97 -2.10
C GLU A 186 -7.25 3.12 -1.51
N VAL A 187 -8.22 3.79 -0.88
CA VAL A 187 -9.34 3.12 -0.22
C VAL A 187 -10.64 3.93 -0.35
N TRP A 188 -11.74 3.22 -0.60
CA TRP A 188 -13.08 3.80 -0.72
C TRP A 188 -14.13 3.00 0.06
N PRO A 189 -15.13 3.66 0.66
CA PRO A 189 -15.21 5.11 0.85
C PRO A 189 -14.17 5.59 1.87
N SER A 190 -13.56 6.74 1.61
CA SER A 190 -12.80 7.48 2.60
C SER A 190 -12.99 8.97 2.35
N ASP A 191 -13.09 9.76 3.41
CA ASP A 191 -13.09 11.22 3.32
C ASP A 191 -11.94 11.77 4.17
N ASN A 192 -11.17 12.68 3.58
CA ASN A 192 -10.06 13.36 4.24
C ASN A 192 -9.01 12.44 4.89
N GLY A 193 -8.79 11.26 4.32
CA GLY A 193 -7.85 10.28 4.87
C GLY A 193 -8.39 9.51 6.06
N ILE A 194 -9.72 9.55 6.27
CA ILE A 194 -10.43 8.82 7.31
C ILE A 194 -11.48 7.93 6.64
N MET A 195 -11.53 6.69 7.06
CA MET A 195 -12.57 5.73 6.71
C MET A 195 -13.61 5.75 7.83
N VAL A 196 -14.90 5.78 7.50
CA VAL A 196 -15.99 5.89 8.48
C VAL A 196 -17.07 4.85 8.18
N ALA A 197 -17.55 4.18 9.22
CA ALA A 197 -18.68 3.27 9.17
C ALA A 197 -19.69 3.61 10.26
N GLU A 198 -20.96 3.71 9.89
CA GLU A 198 -22.01 4.23 10.78
C GLU A 198 -22.82 3.11 11.44
N ALA A 199 -23.13 3.27 12.72
CA ALA A 199 -23.95 2.34 13.47
C ALA A 199 -25.42 2.42 13.07
N ILE A 200 -26.07 1.26 12.92
CA ILE A 200 -27.50 1.11 12.66
C ILE A 200 -28.15 0.30 13.79
N GLY A 201 -29.44 0.54 14.07
CA GLY A 201 -30.18 -0.13 15.16
C GLY A 201 -30.78 0.81 16.23
N LEU A 202 -30.51 2.11 16.13
CA LEU A 202 -31.04 3.16 17.02
C LEU A 202 -32.42 3.70 16.59
N GLN A 203 -32.86 3.30 15.39
CA GLN A 203 -34.15 3.67 14.79
C GLN A 203 -35.29 2.92 15.49
N GLU A 204 -36.47 3.53 15.54
CA GLU A 204 -37.59 3.07 16.39
C GLU A 204 -38.05 1.65 16.06
N GLU A 205 -37.93 1.25 14.79
CA GLU A 205 -38.27 -0.08 14.27
C GLU A 205 -37.30 -1.19 14.70
N PHE A 206 -36.03 -0.85 14.98
CA PHE A 206 -34.98 -1.81 15.32
C PHE A 206 -34.72 -1.93 16.83
N LYS A 207 -35.31 -1.05 17.66
CA LYS A 207 -35.23 -1.10 19.13
C LYS A 207 -35.68 -2.43 19.73
N ALA A 208 -36.58 -3.15 19.06
CA ALA A 208 -37.08 -4.45 19.51
C ALA A 208 -36.01 -5.57 19.52
N LEU A 209 -34.93 -5.41 18.76
CA LEU A 209 -33.85 -6.41 18.67
C LEU A 209 -32.83 -6.28 19.80
N GLY A 210 -32.72 -5.11 20.45
CA GLY A 210 -31.86 -4.91 21.63
C GLY A 210 -30.36 -4.81 21.36
N PHE A 211 -29.91 -4.67 20.10
CA PHE A 211 -28.50 -4.48 19.74
C PHE A 211 -28.35 -3.57 18.50
N CYS A 212 -27.20 -2.89 18.40
CA CYS A 212 -26.80 -2.14 17.20
C CYS A 212 -25.73 -2.93 16.42
N ILE A 213 -25.62 -2.64 15.13
CA ILE A 213 -24.56 -3.18 14.28
C ILE A 213 -23.91 -2.07 13.47
N VAL A 214 -22.63 -2.23 13.14
CA VAL A 214 -21.88 -1.32 12.26
C VAL A 214 -21.44 -2.10 11.04
N PRO A 215 -22.23 -2.11 9.95
CA PRO A 215 -21.80 -2.70 8.71
C PRO A 215 -20.78 -1.78 8.04
N TYR A 216 -19.71 -2.36 7.49
CA TYR A 216 -18.77 -1.63 6.65
C TYR A 216 -18.35 -2.43 5.43
N HIS A 217 -18.03 -1.69 4.36
CA HIS A 217 -17.55 -2.22 3.09
C HIS A 217 -16.53 -1.24 2.51
N PHE A 218 -15.25 -1.58 2.64
CA PHE A 218 -14.14 -0.82 2.09
C PHE A 218 -13.43 -1.60 1.00
N VAL A 219 -13.12 -0.87 -0.06
CA VAL A 219 -12.54 -1.35 -1.30
C VAL A 219 -11.18 -0.68 -1.47
N TYR A 220 -10.17 -1.46 -1.83
CA TYR A 220 -8.78 -1.03 -1.81
C TYR A 220 -8.11 -1.19 -3.17
N ASP A 221 -7.28 -0.22 -3.53
CA ASP A 221 -6.28 -0.37 -4.58
C ASP A 221 -4.89 -0.40 -3.94
N ALA A 222 -4.04 -1.35 -4.36
CA ALA A 222 -2.67 -1.47 -3.86
C ALA A 222 -1.69 -1.92 -4.94
N HIS A 223 -0.63 -1.15 -5.14
CA HIS A 223 0.44 -1.45 -6.10
C HIS A 223 1.80 -1.33 -5.44
N PHE A 224 2.59 -2.41 -5.49
CA PHE A 224 3.90 -2.46 -4.84
C PHE A 224 4.84 -3.50 -5.47
N PRO A 225 6.16 -3.32 -5.32
CA PRO A 225 7.13 -4.28 -5.83
C PRO A 225 7.35 -5.44 -4.86
N VAL A 226 7.48 -6.65 -5.40
CA VAL A 226 8.06 -7.82 -4.72
C VAL A 226 9.36 -8.20 -5.43
N LEU A 227 10.44 -8.34 -4.69
CA LEU A 227 11.73 -8.75 -5.22
C LEU A 227 11.87 -10.26 -5.13
N ILE A 228 12.08 -10.91 -6.28
CA ILE A 228 12.31 -12.35 -6.37
C ILE A 228 13.81 -12.60 -6.49
N GLN A 229 14.35 -13.44 -5.62
CA GLN A 229 15.76 -13.78 -5.58
C GLN A 229 15.96 -15.28 -5.82
N ILE A 230 16.85 -15.62 -6.74
CA ILE A 230 17.24 -16.98 -7.08
C ILE A 230 18.72 -17.10 -6.72
N THR A 231 19.04 -17.97 -5.77
CA THR A 231 20.42 -18.36 -5.47
C THR A 231 20.67 -19.76 -5.99
N ASN A 232 21.65 -19.90 -6.88
CA ASN A 232 22.00 -21.20 -7.46
C ASN A 232 23.03 -21.96 -6.61
N GLU A 233 23.29 -23.22 -6.97
CA GLU A 233 24.27 -24.11 -6.33
C GLU A 233 25.71 -23.59 -6.31
N LYS A 234 26.05 -22.63 -7.17
CA LYS A 234 27.36 -21.95 -7.21
C LYS A 234 27.43 -20.75 -6.27
N GLY A 235 26.34 -20.43 -5.57
CA GLY A 235 26.24 -19.26 -4.69
C GLY A 235 25.99 -17.95 -5.42
N GLU A 236 25.70 -17.98 -6.73
CA GLU A 236 25.38 -16.77 -7.49
C GLU A 236 23.92 -16.38 -7.26
N MET A 237 23.67 -15.08 -7.08
CA MET A 237 22.35 -14.51 -6.88
C MET A 237 21.87 -13.80 -8.16
N PHE A 238 20.70 -14.22 -8.66
CA PHE A 238 19.95 -13.52 -9.69
C PHE A 238 18.66 -12.97 -9.08
N GLN A 239 18.36 -11.69 -9.30
CA GLN A 239 17.16 -11.07 -8.73
C GLN A 239 16.45 -10.15 -9.70
N PHE A 240 15.12 -10.10 -9.60
CA PHE A 240 14.28 -9.28 -10.45
C PHE A 240 13.01 -8.87 -9.71
N PRO A 241 12.52 -7.63 -9.90
CA PRO A 241 11.27 -7.19 -9.29
C PRO A 241 10.06 -7.62 -10.13
N VAL A 242 8.93 -7.83 -9.45
CA VAL A 242 7.60 -7.94 -10.04
C VAL A 242 6.67 -6.95 -9.34
N ILE A 243 5.82 -6.25 -10.09
CA ILE A 243 4.81 -5.37 -9.52
C ILE A 243 3.55 -6.20 -9.26
N VAL A 244 3.12 -6.22 -8.02
CA VAL A 244 1.84 -6.82 -7.59
C VAL A 244 0.77 -5.73 -7.65
N SER A 245 -0.39 -6.05 -8.22
CA SER A 245 -1.49 -5.10 -8.42
C SER A 245 -2.83 -5.67 -7.92
N ILE A 246 -3.39 -5.00 -6.92
CA ILE A 246 -4.75 -5.20 -6.44
C ILE A 246 -5.56 -3.98 -6.85
N ASP A 247 -6.61 -4.20 -7.64
CA ASP A 247 -7.58 -3.16 -8.00
C ASP A 247 -8.93 -3.57 -7.44
N LYS A 248 -9.56 -2.66 -6.70
CA LYS A 248 -10.88 -2.84 -6.08
C LYS A 248 -10.97 -4.09 -5.22
N SER A 249 -9.92 -4.36 -4.44
CA SER A 249 -9.74 -5.55 -3.61
C SER A 249 -9.71 -6.86 -4.43
N VAL A 250 -9.47 -6.80 -5.74
CA VAL A 250 -9.42 -7.94 -6.66
C VAL A 250 -8.03 -8.05 -7.31
N PRO A 251 -7.47 -9.27 -7.42
CA PRO A 251 -6.25 -9.54 -8.18
C PRO A 251 -6.36 -9.09 -9.63
N LYS A 252 -5.39 -8.32 -10.11
CA LYS A 252 -5.35 -7.87 -11.50
C LYS A 252 -3.96 -8.04 -12.08
N LYS A 253 -3.91 -8.39 -13.38
CA LYS A 253 -2.66 -8.33 -14.13
C LYS A 253 -2.15 -6.90 -14.12
N ALA A 254 -0.92 -6.72 -13.62
CA ALA A 254 -0.22 -5.46 -13.77
C ALA A 254 -0.17 -5.10 -15.27
N ASN A 255 -0.86 -4.03 -15.65
CA ASN A 255 -0.65 -3.44 -16.97
C ASN A 255 0.73 -2.82 -16.91
N VAL A 256 1.68 -3.39 -17.66
CA VAL A 256 2.99 -2.76 -17.92
C VAL A 256 2.80 -1.61 -18.91
N GLY A 257 1.86 -0.71 -18.62
CA GLY A 257 1.93 0.68 -19.04
C GLY A 257 2.50 1.39 -17.84
N GLU A 258 3.70 1.95 -17.99
CA GLU A 258 4.45 2.72 -17.00
C GLU A 258 3.64 2.98 -15.72
N VAL A 259 3.83 2.12 -14.71
CA VAL A 259 3.70 2.60 -13.34
C VAL A 259 4.89 3.53 -13.19
N GLU A 260 4.74 4.76 -13.69
CA GLU A 260 5.44 5.88 -13.12
C GLU A 260 5.08 5.82 -11.65
N VAL A 261 6.03 5.33 -10.86
CA VAL A 261 6.19 5.83 -9.51
C VAL A 261 6.35 7.34 -9.72
N ILE A 262 5.24 8.07 -9.72
CA ILE A 262 5.28 9.53 -9.72
C ILE A 262 5.85 9.85 -8.36
N GLU A 263 7.18 9.92 -8.30
CA GLU A 263 7.91 10.55 -7.24
C GLU A 263 7.53 12.03 -7.26
N ASN A 264 6.35 12.39 -6.74
CA ASN A 264 5.83 13.75 -6.55
C ASN A 264 6.25 14.79 -7.62
N GLU A 265 6.38 14.42 -8.91
CA GLU A 265 6.82 15.34 -9.95
C GLU A 265 5.88 16.55 -10.04
N ILE A 266 4.59 16.31 -9.82
CA ILE A 266 3.57 17.34 -9.73
C ILE A 266 3.97 18.41 -8.71
N CYS A 267 4.49 18.04 -7.54
CA CYS A 267 4.90 18.98 -6.51
C CYS A 267 6.21 19.71 -6.81
N HIS A 268 7.03 19.21 -7.74
CA HIS A 268 8.21 19.90 -8.25
C HIS A 268 7.84 21.03 -9.22
N TYR A 269 6.79 20.84 -10.04
CA TYR A 269 6.36 21.84 -11.04
C TYR A 269 5.30 22.81 -10.51
N LYS A 270 5.63 23.53 -9.43
CA LYS A 270 4.81 24.64 -8.92
C LYS A 270 5.00 25.88 -9.77
N ASN A 271 4.08 26.14 -10.70
CA ASN A 271 4.17 27.25 -11.64
C ASN A 271 2.88 28.08 -11.76
N GLN A 272 1.87 27.79 -10.94
CA GLN A 272 0.63 28.56 -10.90
C GLN A 272 0.57 29.45 -9.66
N GLU A 273 0.42 30.75 -9.85
CA GLU A 273 0.24 31.70 -8.74
C GLU A 273 -1.08 31.46 -7.99
N GLY A 274 -1.00 31.38 -6.67
CA GLY A 274 -2.15 31.22 -5.78
C GLY A 274 -1.99 32.06 -4.51
N ILE A 275 -3.07 32.74 -4.14
CA ILE A 275 -3.17 33.49 -2.89
C ILE A 275 -4.17 32.80 -1.98
N VAL A 276 -3.74 32.40 -0.79
CA VAL A 276 -4.61 31.80 0.24
C VAL A 276 -4.64 32.72 1.44
N ASN A 277 -5.79 33.31 1.73
CA ASN A 277 -6.00 34.10 2.93
C ASN A 277 -6.72 33.25 3.98
N THR A 278 -6.30 33.33 5.23
CA THR A 278 -6.84 32.50 6.30
C THR A 278 -7.41 33.35 7.42
N TYR A 279 -8.57 32.93 7.92
CA TYR A 279 -9.30 33.60 8.99
C TYR A 279 -9.82 32.59 10.00
N ASP A 280 -10.09 33.06 11.21
CA ASP A 280 -10.94 32.34 12.17
C ASP A 280 -12.43 32.54 11.85
N GLU A 281 -13.30 31.86 12.61
CA GLU A 281 -14.75 31.91 12.45
C GLU A 281 -15.39 33.29 12.67
N ILE A 282 -14.68 34.25 13.28
CA ILE A 282 -15.16 35.63 13.53
C ILE A 282 -14.54 36.62 12.52
N GLY A 283 -13.67 36.13 11.63
CA GLY A 283 -13.04 36.92 10.57
C GLY A 283 -11.71 37.56 10.97
N ASN A 284 -11.11 37.19 12.10
CA ASN A 284 -9.76 37.62 12.42
C ASN A 284 -8.74 36.90 11.54
N PRO A 285 -7.69 37.58 11.04
CA PRO A 285 -6.64 36.93 10.27
C PRO A 285 -5.92 35.84 11.07
N LEU A 286 -5.68 34.69 10.45
CA LEU A 286 -5.09 33.52 11.10
C LEU A 286 -3.75 33.13 10.46
N GLU A 287 -2.62 33.47 11.07
CA GLU A 287 -1.27 33.11 10.57
C GLU A 287 -0.81 31.71 10.98
N ASN A 288 0.34 31.25 10.47
CA ASN A 288 0.93 29.94 10.73
C ASN A 288 -0.02 28.78 10.39
N VAL A 289 -0.89 28.97 9.38
CA VAL A 289 -1.75 27.91 8.85
C VAL A 289 -0.98 27.19 7.76
N LYS A 290 -0.73 25.89 7.95
CA LYS A 290 -0.10 25.02 6.97
C LYS A 290 -1.03 24.77 5.80
N ILE A 291 -0.59 25.13 4.61
CA ILE A 291 -1.32 24.94 3.36
C ILE A 291 -0.70 23.80 2.57
N ARG A 292 -1.50 22.78 2.30
CA ARG A 292 -1.20 21.69 1.40
C ARG A 292 -2.19 21.68 0.24
N TYR A 293 -1.74 21.21 -0.91
CA TYR A 293 -2.58 21.08 -2.08
C TYR A 293 -2.51 19.67 -2.64
N LYS A 294 -3.64 18.97 -2.62
CA LYS A 294 -3.79 17.63 -3.17
C LYS A 294 -4.19 17.73 -4.65
N CYS A 295 -3.40 17.12 -5.52
CA CYS A 295 -3.69 16.96 -6.93
C CYS A 295 -3.59 15.47 -7.29
N ILE A 296 -4.71 14.87 -7.70
CA ILE A 296 -4.81 13.42 -7.95
C ILE A 296 -4.37 12.64 -6.70
N SER A 297 -3.23 11.94 -6.76
CA SER A 297 -2.65 11.14 -5.68
C SER A 297 -1.53 11.87 -4.92
N SER A 298 -1.07 13.03 -5.40
CA SER A 298 0.03 13.80 -4.79
C SER A 298 -0.48 14.86 -3.81
N ILE A 299 0.13 14.96 -2.62
CA ILE A 299 -0.13 16.03 -1.64
C ILE A 299 1.12 16.92 -1.56
N CYS A 300 0.99 18.15 -2.07
CA CYS A 300 2.10 19.09 -2.12
C CYS A 300 2.05 20.05 -0.93
N ASN A 301 3.11 20.08 -0.13
CA ASN A 301 3.30 21.12 0.89
C ASN A 301 3.59 22.45 0.19
N ILE A 302 2.72 23.45 0.35
CA ILE A 302 2.85 24.73 -0.35
C ILE A 302 3.58 25.75 0.52
N GLY A 303 3.19 25.86 1.78
CA GLY A 303 3.80 26.80 2.73
C GLY A 303 2.87 27.08 3.91
N GLU A 304 3.19 28.12 4.65
CA GLU A 304 2.41 28.59 5.80
C GLU A 304 1.98 30.04 5.59
N THR A 305 0.81 30.41 6.09
CA THR A 305 0.34 31.80 6.01
C THR A 305 1.11 32.70 6.97
N VAL A 306 1.41 33.93 6.53
CA VAL A 306 2.16 34.92 7.32
C VAL A 306 1.26 36.14 7.56
N LEU A 307 1.34 36.73 8.77
CA LEU A 307 0.64 37.97 9.08
C LEU A 307 1.42 39.19 8.61
N GLU A 308 0.88 39.91 7.63
CA GLU A 308 1.41 41.19 7.16
C GLU A 308 0.28 42.21 7.05
N ASN A 309 0.49 43.44 7.55
CA ASN A 309 -0.49 44.53 7.47
C ASN A 309 -1.92 44.13 7.93
N ASN A 310 -2.01 43.40 9.04
CA ASN A 310 -3.28 42.88 9.58
C ASN A 310 -4.03 41.94 8.63
N LYS A 311 -3.30 41.21 7.78
CA LYS A 311 -3.84 40.19 6.88
C LYS A 311 -2.94 38.95 6.90
N ALA A 312 -3.54 37.79 7.14
CA ALA A 312 -2.83 36.51 7.12
C ALA A 312 -2.99 35.89 5.74
N SER A 313 -1.88 35.69 5.03
CA SER A 313 -1.91 35.17 3.67
C SER A 313 -0.67 34.36 3.33
N LEU A 314 -0.84 33.42 2.41
CA LEU A 314 0.23 32.74 1.69
C LEU A 314 0.12 33.11 0.21
N ASN A 315 1.15 33.79 -0.31
CA ASN A 315 1.35 33.96 -1.75
C ASN A 315 2.42 32.96 -2.20
N ALA A 316 2.03 31.98 -3.01
CA ALA A 316 2.91 30.89 -3.41
C ALA A 316 2.57 30.34 -4.79
N LEU A 317 3.48 29.52 -5.31
CA LEU A 317 3.26 28.75 -6.52
C LEU A 317 2.66 27.38 -6.17
N PHE A 318 1.59 27.03 -6.86
CA PHE A 318 0.88 25.77 -6.80
C PHE A 318 1.15 24.96 -8.08
N PRO A 319 1.05 23.62 -8.02
CA PRO A 319 1.04 22.82 -9.23
C PRO A 319 -0.24 23.08 -10.02
N LYS A 320 -0.19 22.98 -11.35
CA LYS A 320 -1.40 23.07 -12.18
C LYS A 320 -2.25 21.82 -12.05
N CYS A 321 -3.49 21.99 -11.60
CA CYS A 321 -4.39 20.86 -11.36
C CYS A 321 -5.85 21.26 -11.50
N VAL A 322 -6.64 20.46 -12.20
CA VAL A 322 -8.11 20.62 -12.26
C VAL A 322 -8.73 19.72 -11.19
N ASN A 323 -9.71 20.24 -10.44
CA ASN A 323 -10.40 19.54 -9.35
C ASN A 323 -9.46 19.07 -8.22
N GLY A 324 -8.46 19.87 -7.88
CA GLY A 324 -7.62 19.64 -6.72
C GLY A 324 -8.34 19.94 -5.40
N PHE A 325 -7.64 19.68 -4.30
CA PHE A 325 -8.12 20.05 -2.97
C PHE A 325 -7.09 20.88 -2.22
N LEU A 326 -7.50 22.05 -1.74
CA LEU A 326 -6.73 22.87 -0.83
C LEU A 326 -7.04 22.43 0.60
N ILE A 327 -6.00 22.07 1.35
CA ILE A 327 -6.08 21.56 2.72
C ILE A 327 -5.32 22.52 3.63
N ALA A 328 -5.98 23.01 4.67
CA ALA A 328 -5.43 23.91 5.66
C ALA A 328 -5.45 23.27 7.04
N GLU A 329 -4.30 23.30 7.72
CA GLU A 329 -4.10 22.76 9.06
C GLU A 329 -3.46 23.80 9.97
N LYS A 330 -3.96 23.88 11.19
CA LYS A 330 -3.33 24.65 12.27
C LYS A 330 -3.65 23.99 13.60
N ASP A 331 -2.66 23.90 14.48
CA ASP A 331 -2.85 23.30 15.81
C ASP A 331 -3.94 24.05 16.59
N GLY A 332 -4.86 23.31 17.19
CA GLY A 332 -6.01 23.87 17.90
C GLY A 332 -7.16 24.34 16.99
N TYR A 333 -7.13 24.04 15.70
CA TYR A 333 -8.21 24.31 14.74
C TYR A 333 -8.59 23.04 13.98
N MET A 334 -9.85 22.96 13.55
CA MET A 334 -10.30 21.89 12.68
C MET A 334 -9.63 22.02 11.30
N GLN A 335 -9.11 20.91 10.76
CA GLN A 335 -8.61 20.85 9.39
C GLN A 335 -9.72 21.26 8.42
N ARG A 336 -9.44 22.23 7.56
CA ARG A 336 -10.36 22.67 6.50
C ARG A 336 -9.89 22.16 5.15
N LYS A 337 -10.81 21.60 4.36
CA LYS A 337 -10.56 21.22 2.97
C LYS A 337 -11.62 21.82 2.05
N ILE A 338 -11.18 22.37 0.93
CA ILE A 338 -12.06 22.84 -0.14
C ILE A 338 -11.60 22.26 -1.48
N GLN A 339 -12.55 22.01 -2.37
CA GLN A 339 -12.22 21.71 -3.76
C GLN A 339 -11.85 23.01 -4.47
N LEU A 340 -10.72 23.00 -5.19
CA LEU A 340 -10.19 24.17 -5.87
C LEU A 340 -9.34 23.70 -7.05
N SER A 341 -9.57 24.28 -8.23
CA SER A 341 -8.69 24.10 -9.40
C SER A 341 -7.60 25.17 -9.40
N SER A 342 -6.39 24.77 -9.76
CA SER A 342 -5.18 25.60 -9.88
C SER A 342 -4.62 25.55 -11.30
N ASP A 343 -5.47 25.35 -12.30
CA ASP A 343 -5.13 25.41 -13.73
C ASP A 343 -4.96 26.85 -14.24
N SER A 344 -5.39 27.83 -13.44
CA SER A 344 -5.19 29.27 -13.61
C SER A 344 -4.93 29.97 -12.28
N ALA A 345 -4.59 31.26 -12.30
CA ALA A 345 -4.26 32.00 -11.08
C ALA A 345 -5.50 32.16 -10.20
N PHE A 346 -5.33 31.96 -8.90
CA PHE A 346 -6.46 31.99 -7.97
C PHE A 346 -6.18 32.81 -6.71
N SER A 347 -7.25 33.28 -6.09
CA SER A 347 -7.24 33.86 -4.75
C SER A 347 -8.44 33.32 -3.99
N THR A 348 -8.22 32.78 -2.80
CA THR A 348 -9.28 32.18 -2.00
C THR A 348 -9.15 32.54 -0.52
N ASN A 349 -10.28 32.46 0.19
CA ASN A 349 -10.37 32.69 1.62
C ASN A 349 -10.74 31.37 2.31
N LEU A 350 -9.97 30.97 3.31
CA LEU A 350 -10.23 29.81 4.14
C LEU A 350 -10.57 30.26 5.55
N VAL A 351 -11.70 29.78 6.05
CA VAL A 351 -12.12 29.96 7.44
C VAL A 351 -11.82 28.65 8.17
N LEU A 352 -11.03 28.71 9.23
CA LEU A 352 -10.73 27.60 10.11
C LEU A 352 -11.46 27.81 11.43
N MET A 353 -12.10 26.76 11.93
CA MET A 353 -12.87 26.82 13.17
C MET A 353 -12.04 26.32 14.32
N LYS A 354 -11.96 27.10 15.40
CA LYS A 354 -11.18 26.76 16.59
C LYS A 354 -11.76 25.55 17.32
N LEU A 355 -10.89 24.64 17.77
CA LEU A 355 -11.25 23.53 18.64
C LEU A 355 -11.36 24.00 20.10
N ASN A 356 -12.61 24.06 20.53
CA ASN A 356 -13.17 24.24 21.86
C ASN A 356 -12.88 23.12 22.85
N LYS A 357 -11.80 23.17 23.65
CA LYS A 357 -11.69 22.25 24.80
C LYS A 357 -12.77 22.56 25.84
N LEU A 358 -13.62 21.58 26.11
CA LEU A 358 -14.71 21.67 27.06
C LEU A 358 -14.64 20.50 28.02
N ASP A 359 -14.67 20.82 29.31
CA ASP A 359 -14.98 19.84 30.35
C ASP A 359 -16.48 19.54 30.33
N PHE A 360 -16.84 18.27 30.47
CA PHE A 360 -18.24 17.88 30.56
C PHE A 360 -18.46 16.84 31.67
N GLU A 361 -19.65 16.87 32.26
CA GLU A 361 -20.10 15.89 33.24
C GLU A 361 -21.40 15.26 32.75
N ILE A 362 -21.51 13.94 32.88
CA ILE A 362 -22.75 13.22 32.57
C ILE A 362 -23.51 12.94 33.86
N LYS A 363 -24.80 13.27 33.82
CA LYS A 363 -25.77 12.85 34.82
C LYS A 363 -26.86 12.03 34.17
N VAL A 364 -27.20 10.92 34.83
CA VAL A 364 -28.28 10.02 34.44
C VAL A 364 -29.51 10.38 35.25
N PHE A 365 -30.65 10.53 34.59
CA PHE A 365 -31.95 10.63 35.25
C PHE A 365 -32.55 9.24 35.41
N GLU A 366 -32.65 8.77 36.65
CA GLU A 366 -33.25 7.48 37.01
C GLU A 366 -34.30 7.74 38.11
N ASP A 367 -35.53 7.26 37.92
CA ASP A 367 -36.65 7.43 38.86
C ASP A 367 -36.91 8.87 39.32
N GLY A 368 -36.75 9.83 38.40
CA GLY A 368 -36.97 11.25 38.67
C GLY A 368 -35.87 11.91 39.51
N LYS A 369 -34.70 11.27 39.68
CA LYS A 369 -33.53 11.82 40.37
C LYS A 369 -32.31 11.82 39.47
N GLU A 370 -31.49 12.86 39.60
CA GLU A 370 -30.15 12.92 38.99
C GLU A 370 -29.18 12.04 39.77
N ARG A 371 -28.37 11.27 39.06
CA ARG A 371 -27.21 10.57 39.61
C ARG A 371 -26.03 10.60 38.63
N ILE A 372 -24.84 10.40 39.16
CA ILE A 372 -23.65 10.12 38.35
C ILE A 372 -23.68 8.66 37.83
N LEU A 373 -22.82 8.35 36.87
CA LEU A 373 -22.59 6.97 36.44
C LEU A 373 -22.06 6.14 37.62
N LYS A 374 -22.51 4.89 37.71
CA LYS A 374 -21.99 3.90 38.66
C LYS A 374 -20.61 3.43 38.20
N ASP A 375 -19.83 2.82 39.10
CA ASP A 375 -18.46 2.35 38.79
C ASP A 375 -18.42 1.26 37.69
N ASP A 376 -19.54 0.56 37.52
CA ASP A 376 -19.76 -0.44 36.48
C ASP A 376 -20.53 0.12 35.26
N GLU A 377 -20.68 1.43 35.14
CA GLU A 377 -21.33 2.09 33.99
C GLU A 377 -20.32 2.95 33.22
N GLU A 378 -20.41 2.89 31.91
CA GLU A 378 -19.69 3.76 30.98
C GLU A 378 -20.68 4.46 30.06
N ALA A 379 -20.28 5.59 29.48
CA ALA A 379 -21.08 6.29 28.51
C ALA A 379 -20.29 6.63 27.25
N ILE A 380 -20.98 6.51 26.13
CA ILE A 380 -20.54 6.99 24.83
C ILE A 380 -21.33 8.25 24.57
N ILE A 381 -20.66 9.33 24.24
CA ILE A 381 -21.35 10.52 23.78
C ILE A 381 -20.82 10.89 22.41
N SER A 382 -21.72 10.92 21.43
CA SER A 382 -21.44 11.42 20.09
C SER A 382 -22.01 12.83 19.95
N PHE A 383 -21.18 13.75 19.48
CA PHE A 383 -21.54 15.11 19.13
C PHE A 383 -21.51 15.21 17.61
N ILE A 384 -22.67 15.39 16.99
CA ILE A 384 -22.81 15.37 15.53
C ILE A 384 -23.38 16.71 15.06
N SER A 385 -22.65 17.42 14.24
CA SER A 385 -23.13 18.59 13.50
C SER A 385 -22.94 18.40 11.99
N GLU A 386 -23.42 19.35 11.18
CA GLU A 386 -23.21 19.32 9.73
C GLU A 386 -21.73 19.37 9.34
N ASN A 387 -20.90 20.07 10.14
CA ASN A 387 -19.51 20.36 9.79
C ASN A 387 -18.49 19.60 10.66
N TYR A 388 -18.93 18.96 11.74
CA TYR A 388 -18.03 18.29 12.68
C TYR A 388 -18.71 17.15 13.42
N LYS A 389 -17.98 16.05 13.61
CA LYS A 389 -18.42 14.90 14.37
C LYS A 389 -17.29 14.39 15.25
N THR A 390 -17.60 14.14 16.51
CA THR A 390 -16.63 13.61 17.47
C THR A 390 -17.35 12.78 18.54
N THR A 391 -16.63 11.86 19.16
CA THR A 391 -17.16 10.91 20.15
C THR A 391 -16.22 10.83 21.34
N VAL A 392 -16.80 10.78 22.54
CA VAL A 392 -16.05 10.65 23.81
C VAL A 392 -16.56 9.48 24.63
N PHE A 393 -15.65 8.86 25.37
CA PHE A 393 -15.88 7.72 26.23
C PHE A 393 -15.75 8.16 27.70
N TYR A 394 -16.85 8.23 28.44
CA TYR A 394 -16.88 8.69 29.83
C TYR A 394 -16.99 7.48 30.78
N PRO A 395 -16.23 7.42 31.90
CA PRO A 395 -15.46 8.50 32.52
C PRO A 395 -13.98 8.59 32.09
N GLU A 396 -13.51 7.76 31.15
CA GLU A 396 -12.10 7.73 30.72
C GLU A 396 -11.64 9.06 30.08
N GLN A 397 -12.55 9.71 29.36
CA GLN A 397 -12.40 11.01 28.74
C GLN A 397 -13.43 11.96 29.33
N LYS A 398 -12.94 13.04 29.96
CA LYS A 398 -13.75 14.10 30.58
C LYS A 398 -13.65 15.44 29.86
N GLU A 399 -12.78 15.49 28.88
CA GLU A 399 -12.55 16.63 28.00
C GLU A 399 -12.99 16.25 26.58
N ILE A 400 -13.58 17.20 25.88
CA ILE A 400 -13.93 17.09 24.46
C ILE A 400 -13.48 18.33 23.71
N GLU A 401 -13.10 18.16 22.44
CA GLU A 401 -12.82 19.27 21.53
C GLU A 401 -14.01 19.43 20.57
N LEU A 402 -14.68 20.58 20.63
CA LEU A 402 -15.81 20.92 19.74
C LEU A 402 -15.57 22.24 19.03
N ILE A 403 -16.09 22.39 17.81
CA ILE A 403 -16.13 23.69 17.16
C ILE A 403 -17.43 24.44 17.51
N PRO A 404 -17.53 25.75 17.23
CA PRO A 404 -18.81 26.45 17.31
C PRO A 404 -19.80 25.92 16.26
N ASP A 405 -20.71 25.04 16.67
CA ASP A 405 -21.77 24.50 15.82
C ASP A 405 -22.98 24.05 16.68
N ILE A 406 -24.10 23.73 16.01
CA ILE A 406 -25.27 23.12 16.64
C ILE A 406 -25.12 21.59 16.54
N TYR A 407 -25.04 20.95 17.70
CA TYR A 407 -24.83 19.51 17.79
C TYR A 407 -26.10 18.76 18.17
N GLU A 408 -26.39 17.69 17.42
CA GLU A 408 -27.16 16.57 17.93
C GLU A 408 -26.26 15.75 18.86
N VAL A 409 -26.60 15.72 20.16
CA VAL A 409 -25.85 14.97 21.16
C VAL A 409 -26.57 13.66 21.45
N LYS A 410 -25.89 12.54 21.18
CA LYS A 410 -26.40 11.19 21.45
C LYS A 410 -25.55 10.58 22.56
N ALA A 411 -26.18 10.23 23.67
CA ALA A 411 -25.52 9.59 24.80
C ALA A 411 -26.08 8.18 25.04
N TYR A 412 -25.20 7.19 25.13
CA TYR A 412 -25.53 5.81 25.47
C TYR A 412 -24.83 5.45 26.76
N VAL A 413 -25.58 5.12 27.81
CA VAL A 413 -25.05 4.59 29.06
C VAL A 413 -25.18 3.08 29.05
N PHE A 414 -24.09 2.37 29.31
CA PHE A 414 -24.03 0.92 29.28
C PHE A 414 -23.31 0.41 30.52
N LYS A 415 -23.75 -0.76 30.98
CA LYS A 415 -23.18 -1.44 32.15
C LYS A 415 -22.08 -2.39 31.69
N LYS A 416 -20.94 -2.39 32.35
CA LYS A 416 -19.88 -3.41 32.21
C LYS A 416 -20.47 -4.77 32.55
N GLY A 417 -20.53 -5.65 31.56
CA GLY A 417 -21.02 -7.02 31.70
C GLY A 417 -20.36 -7.95 30.71
N ASN A 418 -20.28 -9.24 31.07
CA ASN A 418 -20.05 -10.31 30.11
C ASN A 418 -21.40 -10.65 29.48
N LEU A 419 -21.51 -10.46 28.17
CA LEU A 419 -22.68 -10.88 27.42
C LEU A 419 -22.52 -12.37 27.11
N GLU A 420 -23.14 -13.24 27.91
CA GLU A 420 -23.28 -14.67 27.55
C GLU A 420 -24.48 -14.82 26.60
N LEU A 421 -24.20 -15.09 25.33
CA LEU A 421 -25.18 -15.43 24.32
C LEU A 421 -25.47 -16.93 24.40
N PRO A 422 -26.72 -17.37 24.70
CA PRO A 422 -27.04 -18.79 24.76
C PRO A 422 -27.11 -19.41 23.36
N ASP A 423 -26.80 -20.72 23.26
CA ASP A 423 -26.92 -21.50 22.03
C ASP A 423 -28.30 -21.28 21.37
N LYS A 424 -28.30 -20.93 20.08
CA LYS A 424 -29.55 -20.74 19.33
C LYS A 424 -29.47 -21.40 17.97
N THR A 425 -30.41 -22.30 17.70
CA THR A 425 -30.61 -22.88 16.37
C THR A 425 -31.60 -22.01 15.60
N THR A 426 -31.20 -21.53 14.43
CA THR A 426 -32.06 -20.74 13.54
C THR A 426 -32.09 -21.37 12.15
N GLN A 427 -33.26 -21.37 11.52
CA GLN A 427 -33.43 -21.89 10.17
C GLN A 427 -33.28 -20.73 9.18
N ILE A 428 -32.34 -20.85 8.24
CA ILE A 428 -32.09 -19.86 7.20
C ILE A 428 -32.54 -20.46 5.87
N CYS A 429 -33.46 -19.80 5.19
CA CYS A 429 -33.95 -20.17 3.87
C CYS A 429 -33.35 -19.27 2.80
N VAL A 430 -32.83 -19.86 1.72
CA VAL A 430 -32.25 -19.15 0.58
C VAL A 430 -32.85 -19.67 -0.72
N ASP A 431 -33.13 -18.75 -1.65
CA ASP A 431 -33.61 -19.09 -2.98
C ASP A 431 -32.47 -19.63 -3.84
N VAL A 432 -32.50 -20.93 -4.15
CA VAL A 432 -31.56 -21.61 -5.04
C VAL A 432 -32.21 -21.86 -6.41
N PRO A 433 -31.45 -21.90 -7.52
CA PRO A 433 -32.02 -22.21 -8.82
C PRO A 433 -32.78 -23.55 -8.84
N ALA A 434 -33.96 -23.56 -9.43
CA ALA A 434 -34.76 -24.79 -9.58
C ALA A 434 -34.00 -25.81 -10.46
N VAL A 435 -34.06 -27.09 -10.11
CA VAL A 435 -33.28 -28.13 -10.79
C VAL A 435 -33.81 -28.35 -12.23
N GLY A 436 -32.90 -28.41 -13.20
CA GLY A 436 -33.22 -28.69 -14.60
C GLY A 436 -33.43 -27.45 -15.46
N ILE A 437 -34.16 -27.61 -16.58
CA ILE A 437 -34.34 -26.57 -17.62
C ILE A 437 -35.05 -25.32 -17.03
N ALA A 438 -35.82 -25.49 -15.95
CA ALA A 438 -36.50 -24.42 -15.21
C ALA A 438 -35.52 -23.43 -14.54
N GLY A 439 -34.37 -23.90 -14.04
CA GLY A 439 -33.34 -23.01 -13.47
C GLY A 439 -32.62 -22.16 -14.52
N ILE A 440 -32.52 -22.67 -15.76
CA ILE A 440 -31.88 -21.96 -16.88
C ILE A 440 -32.74 -20.77 -17.36
N ILE A 441 -34.06 -20.84 -17.15
CA ILE A 441 -35.00 -19.73 -17.46
C ILE A 441 -35.27 -18.83 -16.25
N GLY A 442 -34.51 -18.96 -15.16
CA GLY A 442 -34.54 -18.03 -14.02
C GLY A 442 -35.55 -18.35 -12.92
N GLN A 443 -36.12 -19.57 -12.86
CA GLN A 443 -36.93 -19.96 -11.71
C GLN A 443 -36.05 -20.42 -10.53
N THR A 444 -36.39 -19.93 -9.33
CA THR A 444 -35.77 -20.32 -8.06
C THR A 444 -36.70 -21.20 -7.23
N ARG A 445 -36.13 -21.92 -6.27
CA ARG A 445 -36.82 -22.67 -5.21
C ARG A 445 -36.15 -22.37 -3.89
N GLU A 446 -36.92 -22.28 -2.83
CA GLU A 446 -36.42 -22.01 -1.49
C GLU A 446 -35.80 -23.28 -0.89
N GLU A 447 -34.55 -23.21 -0.43
CA GLU A 447 -33.89 -24.25 0.38
C GLU A 447 -33.52 -23.70 1.75
N CYS A 448 -33.92 -24.42 2.80
CA CYS A 448 -33.68 -24.03 4.18
C CYS A 448 -32.62 -24.90 4.85
N PHE A 449 -31.73 -24.26 5.59
CA PHE A 449 -30.66 -24.89 6.36
C PHE A 449 -30.81 -24.52 7.83
N GLU A 450 -30.68 -25.51 8.72
CA GLU A 450 -30.57 -25.24 10.15
C GLU A 450 -29.14 -24.84 10.48
N MET A 451 -28.98 -23.64 11.02
CA MET A 451 -27.72 -23.11 11.51
C MET A 451 -27.76 -23.05 13.03
N SER A 452 -26.85 -23.76 13.68
CA SER A 452 -26.65 -23.68 15.13
C SER A 452 -25.59 -22.62 15.42
N LEU A 453 -25.98 -21.58 16.16
CA LEU A 453 -25.06 -20.60 16.71
C LEU A 453 -24.67 -21.07 18.12
N PRO A 454 -23.40 -21.44 18.36
CA PRO A 454 -22.93 -21.84 19.68
C PRO A 454 -22.84 -20.62 20.60
N SER A 455 -22.88 -20.88 21.90
CA SER A 455 -22.80 -19.87 22.96
C SER A 455 -21.47 -19.14 22.93
N GLN A 456 -21.53 -17.85 23.26
CA GLN A 456 -20.36 -16.96 23.37
C GLN A 456 -20.43 -16.18 24.66
#